data_AF-A0A3C1KLF7-F1
#
_entry.id   AF-A0A3C1KLF7-F1
#
_cell.length_a   1.000
_cell.length_b   1.000
_cell.length_c   1.000
_cell.angle_alpha   90.00
_cell.angle_beta   90.00
_cell.angle_gamma   90.00
#
_symmetry.space_group_name_H-M   'P 1'
#
loop_
_entity.id
_entity.type
_entity.pdbx_description
1 polymer ?
#
loop_
_entity_poly.entity_id
_entity_poly.type
_entity_poly.pdbx_seq_one_letter_code
_entity_poly.pdbx_strand_id
1 'polypeptide(L)' 'VAGPEGGTPDKPVGTVWLAWGTAEDLRTRCLLWPVERTLFQTMIAAAGLDMIRRQLLGLHSEPRYFAQRRAR' A
#
# COMPACT_ATOMS: atom_id res chain seq x y z
N VAL A 1 8.96 3.48 -2.07
CA VAL A 1 10.32 3.29 -2.61
C VAL A 1 10.23 2.24 -3.69
N ALA A 2 10.08 2.66 -4.94
CA ALA A 2 9.83 1.72 -6.04
C ALA A 2 11.09 0.96 -6.49
N GLY A 3 12.29 1.36 -6.04
CA GLY A 3 13.54 0.73 -6.43
C GLY A 3 14.00 1.11 -7.85
N PRO A 4 15.09 0.49 -8.34
CA PRO A 4 15.92 -0.48 -7.61
C PRO A 4 16.73 0.15 -6.48
N GLU A 5 16.94 1.47 -6.50
CA GLU A 5 17.69 2.22 -5.50
C GLU A 5 16.78 3.00 -4.52
N GLY A 6 17.40 3.71 -3.58
CA GLY A 6 16.72 4.60 -2.63
C GLY A 6 16.13 3.91 -1.40
N GLY A 7 16.42 2.61 -1.21
CA GLY A 7 16.14 1.91 0.03
C GLY A 7 17.19 2.19 1.10
N THR A 8 16.77 2.19 2.36
CA THR A 8 17.63 2.22 3.55
C THR A 8 17.26 1.05 4.47
N PRO A 9 18.08 0.73 5.49
CA PRO A 9 17.68 -0.25 6.50
C PRO A 9 16.32 0.05 7.14
N ASP A 10 16.04 1.32 7.43
CA ASP A 10 14.78 1.77 8.02
C ASP A 10 13.61 1.82 7.02
N LYS A 11 13.91 1.93 5.72
CA LYS A 11 12.92 2.09 4.65
C LYS A 11 13.38 1.29 3.41
N PRO A 12 13.26 -0.03 3.43
CA PRO A 12 13.75 -0.87 2.35
C PRO A 12 13.02 -0.58 1.02
N VAL A 13 13.64 -1.00 -0.10
CA VAL A 13 12.98 -1.00 -1.41
C VAL A 13 11.69 -1.83 -1.33
N GLY A 14 10.62 -1.31 -1.92
CA GLY A 14 9.27 -1.84 -1.78
C GLY A 14 8.45 -1.21 -0.64
N THR A 15 9.04 -0.36 0.21
CA THR A 15 8.27 0.33 1.26
C THR A 15 7.33 1.37 0.65
N VAL A 16 6.06 1.38 1.05
CA VAL A 16 5.07 2.39 0.61
C VAL A 16 4.09 2.71 1.72
N TRP A 17 3.68 3.97 1.77
CA TRP A 17 2.53 4.41 2.55
C TRP A 17 1.35 4.64 1.61
N LEU A 18 0.24 3.98 1.90
CA LEU A 18 -1.05 4.26 1.28
C LEU A 18 -1.92 5.01 2.28
N ALA A 19 -2.53 6.10 1.83
CA ALA A 19 -3.54 6.84 2.56
C ALA A 19 -4.81 6.92 1.70
N TRP A 20 -5.96 6.67 2.32
CA TRP A 20 -7.27 6.77 1.68
C TRP A 20 -8.31 7.09 2.75
N GLY A 21 -9.38 7.78 2.39
CA GLY A 21 -10.31 8.27 3.38
C GLY A 21 -11.19 9.42 2.92
N THR A 22 -12.00 9.91 3.86
CA THR A 22 -12.63 11.24 3.78
C THR A 22 -11.90 12.19 4.74
N ALA A 23 -12.39 13.42 4.89
CA ALA A 23 -11.87 14.35 5.89
C ALA A 23 -12.11 13.87 7.33
N GLU A 24 -13.15 13.06 7.55
CA GLU A 24 -13.58 12.56 8.86
C GLU A 24 -13.04 11.17 9.18
N ASP A 25 -12.76 10.34 8.17
CA ASP A 25 -12.19 8.99 8.33
C ASP A 25 -11.02 8.78 7.36
N LEU A 26 -9.83 9.20 7.80
CA LEU A 26 -8.57 9.01 7.08
C LEU A 26 -7.85 7.76 7.60
N ARG A 27 -7.54 6.85 6.68
CA ARG A 27 -6.84 5.59 6.97
C ARG A 27 -5.48 5.59 6.31
N THR A 28 -4.52 4.98 7.00
CA THR A 28 -3.16 4.82 6.47
C THR A 28 -2.63 3.41 6.72
N ARG A 29 -1.82 2.91 5.79
CA ARG A 29 -1.07 1.66 5.94
C ARG A 29 0.31 1.77 5.33
N CYS A 30 1.30 1.31 6.12
CA CYS A 30 2.65 1.06 5.65
C CYS A 30 2.77 -0.39 5.16
N LEU A 31 3.22 -0.55 3.93
CA LEU A 31 3.37 -1.84 3.27
C LEU A 31 4.81 -2.01 2.77
N LEU A 32 5.26 -3.26 2.69
CA LEU A 32 6.52 -3.66 2.09
C LEU A 32 6.24 -4.65 0.95
N TRP A 33 6.51 -4.21 -0.28
CA TRP A 33 6.32 -4.98 -1.50
C TRP A 33 7.63 -5.04 -2.29
N PRO A 34 8.56 -5.95 -1.96
CA PRO A 34 9.89 -5.99 -2.54
C PRO A 34 9.86 -6.72 -3.89
N VAL A 35 9.31 -6.06 -4.90
CA VAL A 35 9.23 -6.56 -6.28
C VAL A 35 9.80 -5.52 -7.25
N GLU A 36 10.02 -5.95 -8.49
CA GLU A 36 10.50 -5.08 -9.56
C GLU A 36 9.65 -3.81 -9.74
N ARG A 37 10.31 -2.71 -10.11
CA ARG A 37 9.75 -1.35 -10.08
C ARG A 37 8.40 -1.22 -10.78
N THR A 38 8.29 -1.77 -11.99
CA THR A 38 7.06 -1.69 -12.79
C THR A 38 5.92 -2.45 -12.11
N LEU A 39 6.18 -3.67 -11.65
CA LEU A 39 5.19 -4.48 -10.95
C LEU A 39 4.78 -3.83 -9.63
N PHE A 40 5.73 -3.28 -8.89
CA PHE A 40 5.47 -2.51 -7.67
C PHE A 40 4.48 -1.38 -7.95
N GLN A 41 4.76 -0.54 -8.96
CA GLN A 41 3.90 0.59 -9.31
C GLN A 41 2.48 0.15 -9.68
N THR A 42 2.35 -0.89 -10.52
CA THR A 42 1.05 -1.44 -10.92
C THR A 42 0.27 -1.98 -9.71
N MET A 43 0.92 -2.76 -8.84
CA MET A 43 0.27 -3.35 -7.67
C MET A 43 -0.15 -2.30 -6.64
N ILE A 44 0.67 -1.27 -6.41
CA ILE A 44 0.34 -0.19 -5.47
C ILE A 44 -0.80 0.68 -6.00
N ALA A 45 -0.83 0.98 -7.31
CA ALA A 45 -1.94 1.69 -7.92
C ALA A 45 -3.25 0.89 -7.78
N ALA A 46 -3.23 -0.41 -8.10
CA ALA A 46 -4.38 -1.30 -7.96
C ALA A 46 -4.85 -1.41 -6.49
N ALA A 47 -3.92 -1.50 -5.54
CA ALA A 47 -4.23 -1.52 -4.11
C ALA A 47 -4.91 -0.22 -3.64
N GLY A 48 -4.42 0.94 -4.08
CA GLY A 48 -5.04 2.23 -3.77
C GLY A 48 -6.47 2.32 -4.29
N LEU A 49 -6.70 1.91 -5.54
CA LEU A 49 -8.03 1.87 -6.15
C LEU A 49 -8.97 0.87 -5.42
N ASP A 50 -8.48 -0.31 -5.05
CA ASP A 50 -9.27 -1.28 -4.28
C ASP A 50 -9.67 -0.71 -2.91
N MET A 51 -8.80 0.09 -2.27
CA MET A 51 -9.15 0.70 -1.00
C MET A 51 -10.24 1.76 -1.10
N ILE A 52 -10.18 2.62 -2.11
CA ILE A 52 -11.25 3.60 -2.40
C ILE A 52 -12.55 2.85 -2.70
N ARG A 53 -12.50 1.82 -3.57
CA ARG A 53 -13.65 0.98 -3.92
C ARG A 53 -14.29 0.34 -2.67
N ARG A 54 -13.49 -0.22 -1.78
CA ARG A 54 -13.95 -0.83 -0.53
C ARG A 54 -14.60 0.19 0.39
N GLN A 55 -14.01 1.38 0.53
CA GLN A 55 -14.59 2.45 1.35
C GLN A 55 -15.96 2.89 0.83
N LEU A 56 -16.09 3.12 -0.49
CA LEU A 56 -17.36 3.50 -1.12
C LEU A 56 -18.44 2.42 -0.97
N LEU A 57 -18.05 1.14 -0.92
CA LEU A 57 -18.97 0.01 -0.77
C LEU A 57 -19.22 -0.41 0.69
N GLY A 58 -18.68 0.32 1.69
CA GLY A 58 -18.81 -0.06 3.10
C GLY A 58 -18.11 -1.38 3.46
N LEU A 59 -17.13 -1.81 2.65
CA LEU A 59 -16.37 -3.04 2.89
C LEU A 59 -15.21 -2.74 3.84
N HIS A 60 -15.47 -2.86 5.14
CA HIS A 60 -14.49 -2.50 6.17
C HIS A 60 -13.40 -3.56 6.42
N SER A 61 -13.49 -4.74 5.81
CA SER A 61 -12.49 -5.80 5.98
C SER A 61 -11.18 -5.46 5.26
N GLU A 62 -10.07 -5.63 5.97
CA GLU A 62 -8.72 -5.45 5.41
C GLU A 62 -8.47 -6.52 4.33
N PRO A 63 -8.02 -6.13 3.13
CA PRO A 63 -7.68 -7.11 2.11
C PRO A 63 -6.54 -8.02 2.57
N ARG A 64 -6.61 -9.31 2.22
CA ARG A 64 -5.59 -10.30 2.60
C ARG A 64 -4.17 -9.90 2.19
N TYR A 65 -4.02 -9.24 1.04
CA TYR A 65 -2.71 -8.80 0.57
C TYR A 65 -2.12 -7.65 1.40
N PHE A 66 -2.91 -6.87 2.15
CA PHE A 66 -2.36 -5.91 3.13
C PHE A 66 -1.82 -6.61 4.37
N ALA A 67 -2.54 -7.63 4.88
CA ALA A 67 -2.07 -8.42 6.01
C ALA A 67 -0.74 -9.13 5.69
N GLN A 68 -0.60 -9.68 4.47
CA GLN A 68 0.62 -10.35 4.02
C GLN A 68 1.80 -9.41 3.75
N ARG A 69 1.54 -8.14 3.46
CA ARG A 69 2.55 -7.15 3.03
C ARG A 69 2.75 -6.04 4.05
N ARG A 70 2.26 -6.20 5.28
CA ARG A 70 2.43 -5.21 6.35
C ARG A 70 3.92 -5.01 6.61
N ALA A 71 4.39 -3.76 6.53
CA ALA A 71 5.75 -3.44 6.95
C ALA A 71 5.89 -3.71 8.46
N ARG A 72 6.96 -4.41 8.84
CA ARG A 72 7.28 -4.68 10.25
C ARG A 72 8.00 -3.50 10.87
#